data_AF-A0A4D7HBD3-F1
#
_entry.id   AF-A0A4D7HBD3-F1
#
_cell.length_a   1.000
_cell.length_b   1.000
_cell.length_c   1.000
_cell.angle_alpha   90.00
_cell.angle_beta   90.00
_cell.angle_gamma   90.00
#
_symmetry.space_group_name_H-M   'P 1'
#
loop_
_entity.id
_entity.type
_entity.pdbx_description
1 polymer ?
#
loop_
_entity_poly.entity_id
_entity_poly.type
_entity_poly.pdbx_seq_one_letter_code
_entity_poly.pdbx_strand_id
1 'polypeptide(L)'
;MTDPASVDSSNVDQRSLRARLENWFWRRHSNPWSAGTRFVITPVLMYAIYRRKWRLLAAVVAFTVVNPVLFGEPKRTDNWFSEVVLAEEAWLSEGKGTMDFGYPNVLNVVNAVSGTVALVSAIRRKPVGTVVGTAGILVFKTWWVEAIRRRTGVGER
;
A
#
# COMPACT_ATOMS: atom_id res chain seq x y z
N MET A 1 -23.42 -24.68 -27.59
CA MET A 1 -24.18 -23.42 -27.57
C MET A 1 -24.24 -22.96 -26.13
N THR A 2 -23.37 -22.03 -25.73
CA THR A 2 -23.37 -21.45 -24.38
C THR A 2 -24.54 -20.48 -24.28
N ASP A 3 -25.41 -20.69 -23.29
CA ASP A 3 -26.61 -19.88 -23.06
C ASP A 3 -26.20 -18.44 -22.66
N PRO A 4 -26.56 -17.40 -23.43
CA PRO A 4 -26.17 -16.01 -23.15
C PRO A 4 -26.63 -15.52 -21.77
N ALA A 5 -27.71 -16.08 -21.21
CA ALA A 5 -28.20 -15.73 -19.87
C ALA A 5 -27.25 -16.20 -18.75
N SER A 6 -26.56 -17.33 -18.93
CA SER A 6 -25.63 -17.90 -17.94
C SER A 6 -24.33 -17.08 -17.80
N VAL A 7 -23.88 -16.47 -18.90
CA VAL A 7 -22.68 -15.64 -18.93
C VAL A 7 -22.94 -14.29 -18.23
N ASP A 8 -24.14 -13.74 -18.36
CA ASP A 8 -24.50 -12.47 -17.73
C ASP A 8 -24.66 -12.61 -16.21
N SER A 9 -25.35 -13.66 -15.73
CA SER A 9 -25.47 -13.94 -14.29
C SER A 9 -24.12 -14.18 -13.61
N SER A 10 -23.20 -14.89 -14.27
CA SER A 10 -21.87 -15.15 -13.72
C SER A 10 -21.00 -13.89 -13.63
N ASN A 11 -21.12 -12.97 -14.59
CA ASN A 11 -20.41 -11.69 -14.60
C ASN A 11 -20.96 -10.69 -13.58
N VAL A 12 -22.28 -10.70 -13.34
CA VAL A 12 -22.92 -9.90 -12.29
C VAL A 12 -22.50 -10.40 -10.91
N ASP A 13 -22.52 -11.71 -10.69
CA ASP A 13 -22.09 -12.31 -9.41
C ASP A 13 -20.60 -12.03 -9.13
N GLN A 14 -19.72 -12.21 -10.12
CA GLN A 14 -18.30 -11.89 -9.98
C GLN A 14 -18.04 -10.41 -9.69
N ARG A 15 -18.74 -9.48 -10.36
CA ARG A 15 -18.63 -8.04 -10.05
C ARG A 15 -19.10 -7.74 -8.62
N SER A 16 -20.17 -8.38 -8.18
CA SER A 16 -20.69 -8.23 -6.81
C SER A 16 -19.70 -8.76 -5.76
N LEU A 17 -19.08 -9.91 -6.00
CA LEU A 17 -18.07 -10.51 -5.12
C LEU A 17 -16.82 -9.64 -5.04
N ARG A 18 -16.34 -9.13 -6.18
CA ARG A 18 -15.21 -8.19 -6.23
C ARG A 18 -15.49 -6.93 -5.42
N ALA A 19 -16.64 -6.29 -5.62
CA ALA A 19 -17.03 -5.10 -4.88
C ALA A 19 -17.12 -5.35 -3.36
N ARG A 20 -17.65 -6.53 -2.96
CA ARG A 20 -17.71 -6.92 -1.54
C ARG A 20 -16.33 -7.13 -0.94
N LEU A 21 -15.42 -7.78 -1.67
CA LEU A 21 -14.03 -8.00 -1.25
C LEU A 21 -13.25 -6.69 -1.16
N GLU A 22 -13.44 -5.81 -2.13
CA GLU A 22 -12.82 -4.49 -2.16
C GLU A 22 -13.27 -3.63 -0.97
N ASN A 23 -14.57 -3.52 -0.73
CA ASN A 23 -15.10 -2.81 0.43
C ASN A 23 -14.61 -3.44 1.76
N TRP A 24 -14.61 -4.77 1.85
CA TRP A 24 -14.09 -5.48 3.01
C TRP A 24 -12.60 -5.19 3.26
N PHE A 25 -11.81 -5.05 2.19
CA PHE A 25 -10.40 -4.72 2.25
C PHE A 25 -10.18 -3.28 2.72
N TRP A 26 -10.85 -2.30 2.11
CA TRP A 26 -10.73 -0.88 2.47
C TRP A 26 -11.09 -0.60 3.92
N ARG A 27 -12.17 -1.22 4.42
CA ARG A 27 -12.59 -1.10 5.83
C ARG A 27 -11.56 -1.60 6.83
N ARG A 28 -10.74 -2.60 6.47
CA ARG A 28 -9.63 -3.06 7.33
C ARG A 28 -8.35 -2.29 7.07
N HIS A 29 -8.13 -1.87 5.83
CA HIS A 29 -6.95 -1.10 5.46
C HIS A 29 -6.91 0.25 6.17
N SER A 30 -8.08 0.87 6.40
CA SER A 30 -8.21 2.12 7.14
C SER A 30 -7.86 1.99 8.63
N ASN A 31 -7.58 0.78 9.12
CA ASN A 31 -7.12 0.60 10.49
C ASN A 31 -5.72 1.24 10.70
N PRO A 32 -5.55 2.15 11.67
CA PRO A 32 -4.29 2.86 11.89
C PRO A 32 -3.13 1.95 12.25
N TRP A 33 -3.39 0.84 12.93
CA TRP A 33 -2.35 -0.15 13.24
C TRP A 33 -1.92 -0.91 12.00
N SER A 34 -2.87 -1.26 11.12
CA SER A 34 -2.56 -1.90 9.85
C SER A 34 -1.73 -0.96 8.97
N ALA A 35 -2.15 0.29 8.81
CA ALA A 35 -1.41 1.30 8.04
C ALA A 35 -0.03 1.61 8.66
N GLY A 36 0.04 1.88 9.96
CA GLY A 36 1.28 2.22 10.67
C GLY A 36 2.32 1.10 10.64
N THR A 37 1.92 -0.15 10.85
CA THR A 37 2.87 -1.28 10.83
C THR A 37 3.50 -1.50 9.45
N ARG A 38 2.83 -1.12 8.35
CA ARG A 38 3.41 -1.19 7.00
C ARG A 38 4.59 -0.24 6.78
N PHE A 39 4.65 0.89 7.48
CA PHE A 39 5.83 1.77 7.45
C PHE A 39 7.06 1.10 8.08
N VAL A 40 6.87 0.18 9.02
CA VAL A 40 7.94 -0.57 9.68
C VAL A 40 8.36 -1.80 8.88
N ILE A 41 7.44 -2.42 8.12
CA ILE A 41 7.73 -3.59 7.28
C ILE A 41 8.89 -3.31 6.33
N THR A 42 8.89 -2.17 5.63
CA THR A 42 9.90 -1.86 4.61
C THR A 42 11.33 -1.78 5.19
N PRO A 43 11.61 -1.00 6.26
CA PRO A 43 12.92 -1.03 6.92
C PRO A 43 13.37 -2.40 7.39
N VAL A 44 12.47 -3.17 8.02
CA VAL A 44 12.81 -4.50 8.55
C VAL A 44 13.09 -5.48 7.41
N LEU A 45 12.33 -5.39 6.32
CA LEU A 45 12.54 -6.17 5.10
C LEU A 45 13.92 -5.89 4.50
N MET A 46 14.27 -4.61 4.31
CA MET A 46 15.57 -4.21 3.75
C MET A 46 16.72 -4.64 4.66
N TYR A 47 16.56 -4.52 5.98
CA TYR A 47 17.52 -5.01 6.96
C TYR A 47 17.69 -6.54 6.89
N ALA A 48 16.60 -7.30 6.78
CA ALA A 48 16.64 -8.75 6.68
C ALA A 48 17.41 -9.22 5.43
N ILE A 49 17.16 -8.57 4.29
CA ILE A 49 17.87 -8.81 3.02
C ILE A 49 19.35 -8.46 3.16
N TYR A 50 19.67 -7.26 3.67
CA TYR A 50 21.04 -6.79 3.87
C TYR A 50 21.86 -7.76 4.75
N ARG A 51 21.28 -8.21 5.87
CA ARG A 51 21.92 -9.15 6.80
C ARG A 51 21.81 -10.62 6.39
N ARG A 52 21.10 -10.94 5.30
CA ARG A 52 20.79 -12.32 4.87
C ARG A 52 20.13 -13.17 5.97
N LYS A 53 19.30 -12.53 6.81
CA LYS A 53 18.56 -13.21 7.88
C LYS A 53 17.27 -13.82 7.30
N TRP A 54 17.39 -14.99 6.68
CA TRP A 54 16.25 -15.66 6.01
C TRP A 54 15.05 -15.91 6.91
N ARG A 55 15.27 -16.24 8.20
CA ARG A 55 14.18 -16.39 9.18
C ARG A 55 13.42 -15.09 9.42
N LEU A 56 14.15 -13.98 9.54
CA LEU A 56 13.54 -12.65 9.68
C LEU A 56 12.81 -12.25 8.40
N LEU A 57 13.41 -12.51 7.24
CA LEU A 57 12.78 -12.26 5.95
C LEU A 57 11.44 -13.01 5.83
N ALA A 58 11.44 -14.31 6.14
CA ALA A 58 10.23 -15.13 6.12
C ALA A 58 9.16 -14.61 7.10
N ALA A 59 9.57 -14.22 8.32
CA ALA A 59 8.66 -13.65 9.31
C ALA A 59 8.04 -12.32 8.84
N VAL A 60 8.82 -11.43 8.23
CA VAL A 60 8.34 -10.15 7.70
C VAL A 60 7.39 -10.35 6.52
N VAL A 61 7.72 -11.28 5.61
CA VAL A 61 6.85 -11.63 4.47
C VAL A 61 5.52 -12.22 4.98
N ALA A 62 5.57 -13.18 5.91
CA ALA A 62 4.38 -13.75 6.53
C ALA A 62 3.54 -12.67 7.24
N PHE A 63 4.19 -11.78 8.00
CA PHE A 63 3.51 -10.67 8.65
C PHE A 63 2.84 -9.75 7.62
N THR A 64 3.50 -9.44 6.50
CA THR A 64 2.93 -8.61 5.43
C THR A 64 1.66 -9.22 4.84
N VAL A 65 1.66 -10.55 4.62
CA VAL A 65 0.51 -11.30 4.09
C VAL A 65 -0.65 -11.33 5.10
N VAL A 66 -0.34 -11.49 6.39
CA VAL A 66 -1.35 -11.57 7.45
C VAL A 66 -1.85 -10.19 7.90
N ASN A 67 -1.07 -9.12 7.69
CA ASN A 67 -1.38 -7.76 8.14
C ASN A 67 -2.79 -7.25 7.76
N PRO A 68 -3.30 -7.44 6.52
CA PRO A 68 -4.64 -6.97 6.15
C PRO A 68 -5.77 -7.66 6.91
N VAL A 69 -5.55 -8.87 7.44
CA VAL A 69 -6.56 -9.65 8.17
C VAL A 69 -6.37 -9.60 9.67
N LEU A 70 -5.15 -9.26 10.13
CA LEU A 70 -4.78 -9.21 11.53
C LEU A 70 -5.50 -8.10 12.31
N PHE A 71 -5.82 -7.00 11.62
CA PHE A 71 -6.47 -5.84 12.21
C PHE A 71 -7.91 -5.74 11.74
N GLY A 72 -8.83 -5.70 12.70
CA GLY A 72 -10.25 -5.49 12.44
C GLY A 72 -10.54 -4.08 11.93
N GLU A 73 -11.80 -3.83 11.59
CA GLU A 73 -12.25 -2.49 11.22
C GLU A 73 -12.03 -1.49 12.38
N PRO A 74 -11.51 -0.28 12.10
CA PRO A 74 -11.29 0.71 13.14
C PRO A 74 -12.62 1.28 13.65
N LYS A 75 -12.71 1.51 14.97
CA LYS A 75 -13.87 2.18 15.59
C LYS A 75 -13.95 3.68 15.25
N ARG A 76 -12.83 4.26 14.82
CA ARG A 76 -12.62 5.68 14.57
C ARG A 76 -11.62 5.86 13.43
N THR A 77 -11.91 6.78 12.52
CA THR A 77 -11.07 7.09 11.35
C THR A 77 -10.52 8.52 11.37
N ASP A 78 -10.66 9.23 12.48
CA ASP A 78 -10.17 10.59 12.71
C ASP A 78 -8.70 10.59 13.16
N ASN A 79 -7.87 9.94 12.35
CA ASN A 79 -6.43 9.93 12.54
C ASN A 79 -5.74 9.90 11.18
N TRP A 80 -4.52 10.43 11.14
CA TRP A 80 -3.77 10.57 9.90
C TRP A 80 -3.66 9.27 9.09
N PHE A 81 -3.44 8.11 9.75
CA PHE A 81 -3.31 6.82 9.07
C PHE A 81 -4.60 6.34 8.41
N SER A 82 -5.76 6.56 9.05
CA SER A 82 -7.05 6.24 8.46
C SER A 82 -7.40 7.21 7.33
N GLU A 83 -7.12 8.50 7.50
CA GLU A 83 -7.39 9.53 6.50
C GLU A 83 -6.60 9.32 5.20
N VAL A 84 -5.30 8.98 5.29
CA VAL A 84 -4.51 8.70 4.08
C VAL A 84 -5.02 7.48 3.32
N VAL A 85 -5.54 6.47 4.02
CA VAL A 85 -6.14 5.29 3.37
C VAL A 85 -7.46 5.65 2.69
N LEU A 86 -8.32 6.42 3.36
CA LEU A 86 -9.58 6.89 2.77
C LEU A 86 -9.33 7.83 1.58
N ALA A 87 -8.27 8.63 1.61
CA ALA A 87 -7.83 9.43 0.48
C ALA A 87 -7.34 8.56 -0.70
N GLU A 88 -6.65 7.46 -0.42
CA GLU A 88 -6.22 6.49 -1.45
C GLU A 88 -7.42 5.77 -2.07
N GLU A 89 -8.42 5.38 -1.28
CA GLU A 89 -9.69 4.83 -1.75
C GLU A 89 -10.43 5.82 -2.66
N ALA A 90 -10.61 7.06 -2.19
CA ALA A 90 -11.27 8.12 -2.96
C ALA A 90 -10.54 8.39 -4.28
N TRP A 91 -9.21 8.51 -4.25
CA TRP A 91 -8.38 8.73 -5.44
C TRP A 91 -8.57 7.64 -6.49
N LEU A 92 -8.54 6.37 -6.06
CA LEU A 92 -8.72 5.23 -6.97
C LEU A 92 -10.16 5.10 -7.47
N SER A 93 -11.16 5.41 -6.63
CA SER A 93 -12.58 5.38 -7.01
C SER A 93 -12.92 6.37 -8.13
N GLU A 94 -12.17 7.48 -8.21
CA GLU A 94 -12.27 8.46 -9.31
C GLU A 94 -11.58 8.00 -10.61
N GLY A 95 -11.05 6.78 -10.64
CA GLY A 95 -10.36 6.23 -11.80
C GLY A 95 -8.97 6.82 -12.03
N LYS A 96 -8.42 7.55 -11.04
CA LYS A 96 -7.09 8.14 -11.15
C LYS A 96 -6.04 7.04 -10.97
N GLY A 97 -5.12 6.97 -11.93
CA GLY A 97 -3.96 6.08 -11.82
C GLY A 97 -3.04 6.45 -10.65
N THR A 98 -2.09 5.58 -10.35
CA THR A 98 -1.07 5.81 -9.30
C THR A 98 0.34 5.98 -9.87
N MET A 99 0.53 5.76 -11.17
CA MET A 99 1.83 5.73 -11.84
C MET A 99 1.76 6.47 -13.17
N ASP A 100 2.18 7.73 -13.15
CA ASP A 100 2.43 8.59 -14.31
C ASP A 100 3.46 9.66 -13.92
N PHE A 101 3.85 10.52 -14.86
CA PHE A 101 4.83 11.58 -14.64
C PHE A 101 4.21 12.90 -14.14
N GLY A 102 2.89 12.97 -13.99
CA GLY A 102 2.17 14.10 -13.42
C GLY A 102 2.19 14.08 -11.89
N TYR A 103 2.05 15.26 -11.28
CA TYR A 103 1.92 15.36 -9.82
C TYR A 103 0.48 15.02 -9.38
N PRO A 104 0.28 14.14 -8.38
CA PRO A 104 1.29 13.62 -7.44
C PRO A 104 1.95 12.29 -7.84
N ASN A 105 1.50 11.58 -8.87
CA ASN A 105 1.93 10.21 -9.21
C ASN A 105 3.42 10.06 -9.56
N VAL A 106 4.08 11.14 -9.99
CA VAL A 106 5.55 11.19 -10.14
C VAL A 106 6.26 10.77 -8.84
N LEU A 107 5.69 11.05 -7.68
CA LEU A 107 6.23 10.62 -6.39
C LEU A 107 6.26 9.09 -6.25
N ASN A 108 5.27 8.38 -6.79
CA ASN A 108 5.28 6.91 -6.82
C ASN A 108 6.33 6.36 -7.80
N VAL A 109 6.62 7.07 -8.89
CA VAL A 109 7.72 6.72 -9.81
C VAL A 109 9.06 6.85 -9.07
N VAL A 110 9.29 7.98 -8.38
CA VAL A 110 10.52 8.19 -7.59
C VAL A 110 10.60 7.22 -6.41
N ASN A 111 9.47 6.87 -5.79
CA ASN A 111 9.37 5.83 -4.76
C ASN A 111 9.82 4.47 -5.29
N ALA A 112 9.39 4.07 -6.50
CA ALA A 112 9.80 2.82 -7.12
C ALA A 112 11.30 2.79 -7.45
N VAL A 113 11.86 3.90 -7.91
CA VAL A 113 13.32 4.06 -8.11
C VAL A 113 14.06 3.91 -6.77
N SER A 114 13.57 4.56 -5.72
CA SER A 114 14.13 4.44 -4.36
C SER A 114 14.10 2.99 -3.85
N GLY A 115 12.99 2.28 -4.10
CA GLY A 115 12.85 0.84 -3.84
C GLY A 115 13.90 -0.01 -4.54
N THR A 116 14.14 0.28 -5.82
CA THR A 116 15.16 -0.41 -6.62
C THR A 116 16.56 -0.16 -6.06
N VAL A 117 16.90 1.09 -5.73
CA VAL A 117 18.18 1.47 -5.11
C VAL A 117 18.36 0.75 -3.77
N ALA A 118 17.32 0.74 -2.92
CA ALA A 118 17.34 0.08 -1.62
C ALA A 118 17.62 -1.42 -1.76
N LEU A 119 16.87 -2.10 -2.62
CA LEU A 119 16.95 -3.55 -2.82
C LEU A 119 18.30 -3.96 -3.40
N VAL A 120 18.74 -3.31 -4.49
CA VAL A 120 20.03 -3.61 -5.12
C VAL A 120 21.19 -3.36 -4.16
N SER A 121 21.11 -2.27 -3.38
CA SER A 121 22.12 -1.96 -2.37
C SER A 121 22.12 -2.97 -1.23
N ALA A 122 20.95 -3.41 -0.76
CA ALA A 122 20.81 -4.41 0.29
C ALA A 122 21.41 -5.75 -0.15
N ILE A 123 21.09 -6.20 -1.36
CA ILE A 123 21.63 -7.43 -1.95
C ILE A 123 23.16 -7.35 -2.05
N ARG A 124 23.69 -6.21 -2.51
CA ARG A 124 25.13 -5.94 -2.64
C ARG A 124 25.82 -5.54 -1.32
N ARG A 125 25.10 -5.57 -0.19
CA ARG A 125 25.60 -5.15 1.14
C ARG A 125 26.21 -3.74 1.18
N LYS A 126 25.68 -2.79 0.39
CA LYS A 126 26.05 -1.37 0.45
C LYS A 126 25.16 -0.63 1.47
N PRO A 127 25.67 -0.31 2.68
CA PRO A 127 24.82 0.21 3.76
C PRO A 127 24.21 1.58 3.42
N VAL A 128 25.01 2.50 2.86
CA VAL A 128 24.55 3.85 2.51
C VAL A 128 23.39 3.80 1.52
N GLY A 129 23.55 3.08 0.40
CA GLY A 129 22.48 2.94 -0.60
C GLY A 129 21.23 2.22 -0.07
N THR A 130 21.40 1.28 0.87
CA THR A 130 20.27 0.59 1.52
C THR A 130 19.48 1.58 2.37
N VAL A 131 20.16 2.36 3.22
CA VAL A 131 19.53 3.34 4.10
C VAL A 131 18.88 4.47 3.31
N VAL A 132 19.61 5.06 2.36
CA VAL A 132 19.10 6.17 1.52
C VAL A 132 17.91 5.71 0.69
N GLY A 133 17.99 4.56 0.02
CA GLY A 133 16.86 4.03 -0.75
C GLY A 133 15.64 3.73 0.13
N THR A 134 15.85 3.11 1.30
CA THR A 134 14.76 2.81 2.25
C THR A 134 14.11 4.08 2.78
N ALA A 135 14.90 5.09 3.14
CA ALA A 135 14.40 6.39 3.57
C ALA A 135 13.61 7.06 2.44
N GLY A 136 14.10 6.98 1.20
CA GLY A 136 13.38 7.45 0.01
C GLY A 136 12.00 6.80 -0.13
N ILE A 137 11.88 5.48 0.05
CA ILE A 137 10.58 4.79 0.01
C ILE A 137 9.60 5.39 1.04
N LEU A 138 10.06 5.56 2.28
CA LEU A 138 9.19 6.10 3.33
C LEU A 138 8.79 7.53 3.05
N VAL A 139 9.74 8.39 2.66
CA VAL A 139 9.50 9.80 2.38
C VAL A 139 8.55 9.98 1.20
N PHE A 140 8.81 9.33 0.06
CA PHE A 140 8.01 9.53 -1.14
C PHE A 140 6.63 8.89 -1.04
N LYS A 141 6.47 7.73 -0.39
CA LYS A 141 5.14 7.18 -0.09
C LYS A 141 4.37 8.11 0.84
N THR A 142 4.99 8.63 1.91
CA THR A 142 4.35 9.57 2.85
C THR A 142 3.94 10.87 2.15
N TRP A 143 4.80 11.41 1.30
CA TRP A 143 4.50 12.61 0.53
C TRP A 143 3.36 12.37 -0.46
N TRP A 144 3.37 11.25 -1.18
CA TRP A 144 2.29 10.93 -2.12
C TRP A 144 0.94 10.82 -1.40
N VAL A 145 0.88 10.10 -0.27
CA VAL A 145 -0.38 9.96 0.47
C VAL A 145 -0.88 11.28 1.07
N GLU A 146 0.03 12.16 1.48
CA GLU A 146 -0.34 13.50 1.96
C GLU A 146 -0.84 14.38 0.80
N ALA A 147 -0.22 14.28 -0.38
CA ALA A 147 -0.63 15.03 -1.56
C ALA A 147 -2.05 14.65 -2.05
N ILE A 148 -2.39 13.35 -2.04
CA ILE A 148 -3.74 12.90 -2.37
C ILE A 148 -4.74 13.25 -1.27
N ARG A 149 -4.36 13.18 0.02
CA ARG A 149 -5.21 13.57 1.14
C ARG A 149 -5.67 15.02 1.01
N ARG A 150 -4.75 15.94 0.71
CA ARG A 150 -5.07 17.35 0.44
C ARG A 150 -5.96 17.56 -0.78
N ARG A 151 -5.78 16.75 -1.84
CA ARG A 151 -6.58 16.86 -3.08
C ARG A 151 -7.98 16.29 -2.95
N THR A 152 -8.15 15.31 -2.08
CA THR A 152 -9.45 14.65 -1.82
C THR A 152 -10.23 15.33 -0.69
N GLY A 153 -9.60 16.24 0.07
CA GLY A 153 -10.23 16.95 1.20
C GLY A 153 -10.56 16.04 2.40
N VAL A 154 -9.97 14.85 2.45
CA VAL A 154 -10.19 13.90 3.53
C VAL A 154 -9.49 14.40 4.81
N GLY A 155 -10.25 14.56 5.89
CA GLY A 155 -9.76 15.08 7.18
C GLY A 155 -9.95 16.58 7.40
N GLU A 156 -10.57 17.31 6.45
CA GLU A 156 -10.92 18.74 6.60
C GLU A 156 -12.36 18.97 7.11
N ARG A 157 -13.01 17.96 7.69
CA ARG A 157 -14.38 18.03 8.23
C ARG A 157 -14.40 18.05 9.74
#